data_AF-A0AAP5JT00-F1
#
_entry.id   AF-A0AAP5JT00-F1
#
_cell.length_a   1.000
_cell.length_b   1.000
_cell.length_c   1.000
_cell.angle_alpha   90.00
_cell.angle_beta   90.00
_cell.angle_gamma   90.00
#
_symmetry.space_group_name_H-M   'P 1'
#
loop_
_entity.id
_entity.type
_entity.pdbx_description
1 polymer ?
#
loop_
_entity_poly.entity_id
_entity_poly.type
_entity_poly.pdbx_seq_one_letter_code
_entity_poly.pdbx_strand_id
1 'polypeptide(L)' 'MFEMLICQKNKVKVACGADIMVGIISSYYEQFQLIKVNNVLLPIEHIHWIEVLDEDLECTPMNNPPFPNLRPVGQLFAPL' A
#
# COMPACT_ATOMS: atom_id res chain seq x y z
N MET A 1 12.06 -1.87 1.92
CA MET A 1 11.15 -2.80 2.62
C MET A 1 9.97 -2.06 3.25
N PHE A 2 10.21 -1.16 4.21
CA PHE A 2 9.15 -0.43 4.91
C PHE A 2 8.28 0.42 3.99
N GLU A 3 8.86 1.08 2.98
CA GLU A 3 8.11 1.87 2.01
C GLU A 3 7.02 1.04 1.30
N MET A 4 7.33 -0.21 0.92
CA MET A 4 6.36 -1.10 0.29
C MET A 4 5.20 -1.44 1.23
N LEU A 5 5.50 -1.78 2.49
CA LEU A 5 4.49 -2.09 3.51
C LEU A 5 3.61 -0.87 3.84
N ILE A 6 4.20 0.34 3.83
CA ILE A 6 3.47 1.61 4.03
C ILE A 6 2.55 1.89 2.85
N CYS A 7 3.04 1.76 1.61
CA CYS A 7 2.27 2.01 0.41
C CYS A 7 1.07 1.07 0.28
N GLN A 8 1.26 -0.22 0.59
CA GLN A 8 0.20 -1.23 0.51
C GLN A 8 -0.76 -1.18 1.71
N LYS A 9 -0.41 -0.45 2.78
CA LYS A 9 -1.16 -0.39 4.04
C LYS A 9 -1.44 -1.78 4.64
N ASN A 10 -0.53 -2.72 4.42
CA ASN A 10 -0.71 -4.07 4.92
C ASN A 10 -0.74 -4.07 6.44
N LYS A 11 -1.61 -4.89 7.00
CA LYS A 11 -1.58 -5.20 8.42
C LYS A 11 -0.40 -6.10 8.70
N VAL A 12 0.38 -5.77 9.72
CA VAL A 12 1.58 -6.49 10.09
C VAL A 12 1.53 -6.86 11.56
N LYS A 13 2.16 -7.98 11.90
CA LYS A 13 2.50 -8.37 13.25
C LYS A 13 3.99 -8.12 13.47
N VAL A 14 4.31 -7.32 14.47
CA VAL A 14 5.67 -6.86 14.77
C VAL A 14 6.05 -7.33 16.16
N ALA A 15 7.18 -8.04 16.27
CA ALA A 15 7.80 -8.33 17.56
C ALA A 15 8.91 -7.32 17.83
N CYS A 16 8.78 -6.58 18.93
CA CYS A 16 9.70 -5.52 19.34
C CYS A 16 10.06 -5.70 20.81
N GLY A 17 11.33 -6.00 21.11
CA GLY A 17 11.76 -6.33 22.47
C GLY A 17 11.03 -7.57 23.01
N ALA A 18 10.41 -7.43 24.19
CA ALA A 18 9.60 -8.48 24.83
C ALA A 18 8.12 -8.45 24.39
N ASP A 19 7.74 -7.48 23.57
CA ASP A 19 6.35 -7.21 23.20
C ASP A 19 6.06 -7.59 21.75
N ILE A 20 4.79 -7.92 21.49
CA ILE A 20 4.28 -8.20 20.15
C ILE A 20 3.06 -7.32 19.92
N MET A 21 2.99 -6.68 18.75
CA MET A 21 1.83 -5.87 18.36
C MET A 21 1.38 -6.13 16.94
N VAL A 22 0.12 -5.81 16.67
CA VAL A 22 -0.49 -5.90 15.34
C VAL A 22 -0.98 -4.52 14.93
N GLY A 23 -0.68 -4.10 13.71
CA GLY A 23 -1.08 -2.80 13.20
C GLY A 23 -0.64 -2.53 11.78
N ILE A 24 -0.84 -1.30 11.32
CA ILE A 24 -0.42 -0.85 10.00
C ILE A 24 0.79 0.06 10.16
N ILE A 25 1.83 -0.16 9.35
CA ILE A 25 2.97 0.75 9.29
C ILE A 25 2.54 1.98 8.48
N SER A 26 2.52 3.13 9.13
CA SER A 26 2.08 4.40 8.50
C SER A 26 3.23 5.29 8.08
N SER A 27 4.40 5.14 8.69
CA SER A 27 5.58 5.96 8.40
C SER A 27 6.87 5.25 8.78
N TYR A 28 7.95 5.58 8.07
CA TYR A 28 9.31 5.17 8.38
C TYR A 28 10.19 6.42 8.45
N TYR A 29 10.90 6.58 9.56
CA TYR A 29 11.79 7.70 9.83
C TYR A 29 13.24 7.21 9.82
N GLU A 30 13.85 7.22 8.64
CA GLU A 30 15.21 6.70 8.41
C GLU A 30 16.27 7.36 9.31
N GLN A 31 16.20 8.69 9.46
CA GLN A 31 17.16 9.46 10.26
C GLN A 31 17.20 9.03 11.74
N PHE A 32 16.10 8.51 12.25
CA PHE A 32 15.95 8.09 13.65
C PHE A 32 15.86 6.57 13.81
N GLN A 33 15.92 5.82 12.70
CA GLN A 33 15.70 4.37 12.69
C GLN A 33 14.39 3.97 13.40
N LEU A 34 13.31 4.71 13.17
CA LEU A 34 11.98 4.46 13.75
C LEU A 34 10.96 4.08 12.69
N ILE A 35 10.00 3.23 13.05
CA ILE A 35 8.76 3.03 12.30
C ILE A 35 7.55 3.42 13.14
N LYS A 36 6.49 3.91 12.49
CA LYS A 36 5.22 4.19 13.14
C LYS A 36 4.22 3.10 12.82
N VAL A 37 3.86 2.30 13.83
CA VAL A 37 2.82 1.27 13.74
C VAL A 37 1.58 1.78 14.48
N ASN A 38 0.47 1.97 13.78
CA ASN A 38 -0.71 2.68 14.28
C ASN A 38 -0.33 4.08 14.85
N ASN A 39 -0.38 4.26 16.18
CA ASN A 39 0.00 5.48 16.89
C ASN A 39 1.23 5.31 17.78
N VAL A 40 1.99 4.22 17.62
CA VAL A 40 3.19 3.91 18.40
C VAL A 40 4.42 4.01 17.52
N LEU A 41 5.48 4.63 18.03
CA LEU A 41 6.80 4.67 17.39
C LEU A 41 7.66 3.54 17.95
N LEU A 42 8.23 2.72 17.05
CA LEU A 42 9.09 1.60 17.40
C LEU A 42 10.50 1.81 16.86
N PRO A 43 11.55 1.63 17.68
CA PRO A 43 12.92 1.61 17.20
C PRO A 43 13.21 0.31 16.46
N ILE A 44 13.74 0.43 15.23
CA ILE A 44 14.04 -0.70 14.35
C ILE A 44 15.07 -1.62 14.99
N GLU A 45 16.02 -1.08 15.76
CA GLU A 45 17.04 -1.84 16.48
C GLU A 45 16.45 -2.91 17.41
N HIS A 46 15.23 -2.70 17.93
CA HIS A 46 14.58 -3.65 18.84
C HIS A 46 13.57 -4.57 18.14
N ILE A 47 13.37 -4.40 16.82
CA ILE A 47 12.46 -5.25 16.05
C ILE A 47 13.17 -6.55 15.70
N HIS A 48 12.63 -7.66 16.19
CA HIS A 48 13.16 -8.99 15.89
C HIS A 48 12.64 -9.53 14.56
N TRP A 49 11.35 -9.37 14.30
CA TRP A 49 10.71 -9.81 13.06
C TRP A 49 9.41 -9.05 12.80
N ILE A 50 9.03 -9.04 11.52
CA ILE A 50 7.77 -8.49 11.02
C ILE A 50 7.14 -9.54 10.11
N GLU A 51 5.89 -9.87 10.37
CA GLU A 51 5.08 -10.78 9.58
C GLU A 51 3.94 -9.99 8.96
N VAL A 52 3.74 -10.11 7.64
CA VAL A 52 2.58 -9.52 6.97
C VAL A 52 1.39 -10.43 7.20
N LEU A 53 0.33 -9.86 7.74
CA LEU A 53 -0.95 -10.53 7.84
C LEU A 53 -1.71 -10.21 6.56
N ASP A 54 -1.93 -11.21 5.71
CA ASP A 54 -2.83 -11.06 4.58
C ASP A 54 -4.23 -10.72 5.13
N GLU A 55 -4.64 -9.45 4.99
CA GLU A 55 -6.07 -9.16 4.96
C GLU A 55 -6.54 -9.69 3.62
N ASP A 56 -7.56 -10.57 3.65
CA ASP A 56 -8.12 -11.23 2.48
C ASP A 56 -7.99 -10.33 1.26
N LEU A 57 -7.14 -10.74 0.32
CA LEU A 57 -7.08 -10.14 -1.00
C LEU A 57 -8.49 -10.29 -1.57
N GLU A 58 -9.36 -9.31 -1.35
CA GLU A 58 -10.34 -8.94 -2.35
C GLU A 58 -9.52 -8.45 -3.55
N CYS A 59 -9.00 -9.43 -4.29
CA CYS A 59 -8.76 -9.31 -5.70
C CYS A 59 -10.10 -8.88 -6.30
N THR A 60 -10.39 -7.58 -6.30
CA THR A 60 -11.44 -7.04 -7.15
C THR A 60 -11.07 -7.51 -8.56
N PRO A 61 -11.88 -8.37 -9.21
CA PRO A 61 -11.62 -8.74 -10.57
C PRO A 61 -11.57 -7.44 -11.36
N MET A 62 -10.47 -7.25 -12.07
CA MET A 62 -10.18 -6.13 -12.95
C MET A 62 -11.40 -5.88 -13.84
N ASN A 63 -12.24 -4.92 -13.43
CA ASN A 63 -13.40 -4.49 -14.19
C ASN A 63 -12.84 -3.59 -15.29
N ASN A 64 -12.36 -4.22 -16.37
CA ASN A 64 -12.00 -3.52 -17.57
C ASN A 64 -13.23 -2.69 -17.99
N PRO A 65 -13.16 -1.35 -18.04
CA PRO A 65 -14.21 -0.61 -18.70
C PRO A 65 -14.22 -1.07 -20.17
N PRO A 66 -15.37 -1.43 -20.76
CA PRO A 66 -15.43 -1.61 -22.20
C PRO A 66 -15.04 -0.27 -22.81
N PHE A 67 -13.92 -0.24 -23.53
CA PHE A 67 -13.50 0.91 -24.32
C PHE A 67 -14.74 1.49 -25.04
N PRO A 68 -15.08 2.77 -24.85
CA PRO A 68 -16.02 3.40 -25.75
C PRO A 68 -15.30 3.44 -27.10
N ASN A 69 -15.81 2.69 -28.08
CA ASN A 69 -15.34 2.78 -29.46
C ASN A 69 -15.29 4.25 -29.86
N LEU A 70 -14.08 4.80 -29.92
CA LEU A 70 -13.79 6.10 -30.49
C LEU A 70 -14.20 6.02 -31.96
N ARG A 71 -15.28 6.70 -32.33
CA ARG A 71 -15.61 6.93 -33.73
C ARG A 71 -14.41 7.65 -34.37
N PRO A 72 -13.88 7.21 -35.52
CA PRO A 72 -12.85 7.97 -36.20
C PRO A 72 -13.41 9.33 -36.61
N VAL A 73 -12.85 10.40 -36.05
CA VAL A 73 -13.04 11.76 -36.55
C VAL A 73 -12.19 11.89 -37.81
N GLY A 74 -12.85 12.04 -38.97
CA GLY A 74 -12.13 12.43 -40.18
C GLY A 74 -12.81 12.09 -41.49
N GLN A 75 -13.98 12.68 -41.78
CA GLN A 75 -14.22 13.17 -43.14
C GLN A 75 -14.79 14.59 -43.06
N LEU A 76 -13.84 15.51 -43.21
CA LEU A 76 -14.01 16.87 -43.68
C LEU A 76 -14.99 16.88 -44.87
N PHE A 77 -15.98 17.77 -44.86
CA PHE A 77 -16.47 18.63 -45.96
C PHE A 77 -17.89 19.10 -45.62
N ALA A 78 -18.01 20.40 -45.38
CA ALA A 78 -19.23 21.19 -45.48
C ALA A 78 -19.02 22.20 -46.64
N PRO A 79 -19.99 23.03 -47.03
CA PRO A 79 -21.43 22.87 -47.22
C PRO A 79 -21.83 23.23 -48.68
N LEU A 80 -23.12 23.09 -49.04
CA LEU A 80 -23.99 24.08 -49.71
C LEU A 80 -25.36 23.47 -50.03
#